data_AF-A0A427YD84-F1
#
_entry.id   AF-A0A427YD84-F1
#
_cell.length_a   1.000
_cell.length_b   1.000
_cell.length_c   1.000
_cell.angle_alpha   90.00
_cell.angle_beta   90.00
_cell.angle_gamma   90.00
#
_symmetry.space_group_name_H-M   'P 1'
#
loop_
_entity.id
_entity.type
_entity.pdbx_description
1 polymer ?
#
loop_
_entity_poly.entity_id
_entity_poly.type
_entity_poly.pdbx_seq_one_letter_code
_entity_poly.pdbx_strand_id
1 'polypeptide(L)'
;MFKKPLAHQSNATPLRSSARRQLLTSIFAQYPDLLVRADEGEGPSGVAAVSEKDLGRLILPEGIRSAAIETSWGVEGMLYSSPEGEPLWMSFGRNSKELIPTLYLLSLPLPHPPLPVLQLHHPLPPPILTGAPLFLPAVRHLPRPHLLPDVPEGAVVAFATSPSGDESVEYVGVGKVVSRGGLRGARDRLMKHRSEGVDVDEGKFCDVMCISGDHLWEMGSKPAMPTFPLPAPRTPLAPPPEGQPGPSQSRATSLSTDQASEGIKNMSLTDNDGPPVPSTPSQSADAPPLSPSEINTLLTVSLHHVLSTLQPSSFPMPASLLYSAHVLPCRPAYIPISQRDDVVIGKSEWKKLSKWMKEASKEGLLKIKETKGEVIVTGFDPSHPGIENHAPHVTLAEEDIKVAKRAAREATVTDVPIPGTTKQGKSKELVIEELWKPSGGAVSFWEACGVDKASLLPPSAIKTTADEYIAKHSLSDPRNSRMVLLDEELGRAVGVKKPAPGESLARDEVIKRLRAGVSWHVSVGGVIRWANDLPPRHPPAFTPSYTVF
;
A
#
# COMPACT_ATOMS: atom_id res chain seq x y z
N MET A 1 -17.84 -8.32 -12.27
CA MET A 1 -18.79 -8.53 -13.40
C MET A 1 -18.11 -8.84 -14.75
N PHE A 2 -16.86 -8.45 -14.96
CA PHE A 2 -16.15 -8.57 -16.25
C PHE A 2 -15.02 -9.62 -16.24
N LYS A 3 -15.21 -10.72 -15.51
CA LYS A 3 -14.25 -11.84 -15.47
C LYS A 3 -14.07 -12.50 -16.85
N LYS A 4 -15.15 -12.52 -17.63
CA LYS A 4 -15.21 -12.98 -19.02
C LYS A 4 -15.60 -11.78 -19.89
N PRO A 5 -15.35 -11.83 -21.21
CA PRO A 5 -15.79 -10.77 -22.11
C PRO A 5 -17.31 -10.58 -22.02
N LEU A 6 -17.78 -9.40 -22.42
CA LEU A 6 -19.21 -9.11 -22.54
C LEU A 6 -19.87 -10.16 -23.44
N ALA A 7 -21.07 -10.62 -23.05
CA ALA A 7 -21.87 -11.52 -23.85
C ALA A 7 -22.41 -10.79 -25.10
N HIS A 8 -22.80 -9.53 -24.91
CA HIS A 8 -23.25 -8.66 -25.98
C HIS A 8 -22.87 -7.21 -25.69
N GLN A 9 -22.53 -6.47 -26.74
CA GLN A 9 -22.35 -5.03 -26.71
C GLN A 9 -22.96 -4.44 -27.99
N SER A 10 -23.91 -3.52 -27.84
CA SER A 10 -24.47 -2.81 -28.98
C SER A 10 -23.46 -1.81 -29.55
N ASN A 11 -23.74 -1.33 -30.77
CA ASN A 11 -22.98 -0.22 -31.35
C ASN A 11 -22.97 1.00 -30.40
N ALA A 12 -21.78 1.54 -30.16
CA ALA A 12 -21.61 2.72 -29.33
C ALA A 12 -22.09 3.97 -30.08
N THR A 13 -23.15 4.60 -29.58
CA THR A 13 -23.79 5.76 -30.23
C THR A 13 -23.44 7.05 -29.51
N PRO A 14 -23.10 8.14 -30.22
CA PRO A 14 -22.78 9.41 -29.58
C PRO A 14 -24.00 10.00 -28.88
N LEU A 15 -23.81 10.45 -27.63
CA LEU A 15 -24.87 11.02 -26.82
C LEU A 15 -25.19 12.45 -27.25
N ARG A 16 -26.47 12.78 -27.41
CA ARG A 16 -26.91 14.16 -27.71
C ARG A 16 -26.54 15.12 -26.58
N SER A 17 -26.28 16.38 -26.93
CA SER A 17 -25.85 17.42 -25.98
C SER A 17 -26.85 17.69 -24.85
N SER A 18 -28.16 17.55 -25.09
CA SER A 18 -29.19 17.64 -24.05
C SER A 18 -29.12 16.48 -23.06
N ALA A 19 -29.02 15.24 -23.56
CA ALA A 19 -28.90 14.04 -22.73
C ALA A 19 -27.58 14.03 -21.94
N ARG A 20 -26.47 14.47 -22.54
CA ARG A 20 -25.19 14.63 -21.84
C ARG A 20 -25.30 15.58 -20.65
N ARG A 21 -25.98 16.73 -20.81
CA ARG A 21 -26.21 17.68 -19.71
C ARG A 21 -27.05 17.08 -18.59
N GLN A 22 -28.12 16.37 -18.92
CA GLN A 22 -28.96 15.68 -17.94
C GLN A 22 -28.18 14.60 -17.18
N LEU A 23 -27.33 13.85 -17.88
CA LEU A 23 -26.47 12.83 -17.29
C LEU A 23 -25.46 13.46 -16.33
N LEU A 24 -24.83 14.56 -16.73
CA LEU A 24 -23.89 15.29 -15.88
C LEU A 24 -24.56 15.82 -14.59
N THR A 25 -25.76 16.40 -14.70
CA THR A 25 -26.55 16.81 -13.52
C THR A 25 -26.85 15.63 -12.60
N SER A 26 -27.15 14.46 -13.17
CA SER A 26 -27.41 13.24 -12.40
C SER A 26 -26.14 12.73 -11.70
N ILE A 27 -24.98 12.81 -12.35
CA ILE A 27 -23.68 12.44 -11.78
C ILE A 27 -23.37 13.32 -10.57
N PHE A 28 -23.51 14.64 -10.69
CA PHE A 28 -23.25 15.55 -9.57
C PHE A 28 -24.25 15.39 -8.43
N ALA A 29 -25.50 15.04 -8.72
CA ALA A 29 -26.48 14.71 -7.69
C ALA A 29 -26.14 13.40 -6.96
N GLN A 30 -25.61 12.40 -7.67
CA GLN A 30 -25.23 11.10 -7.10
C GLN A 30 -23.89 11.16 -6.36
N TYR A 31 -22.95 11.98 -6.85
CA TYR A 31 -21.59 12.11 -6.35
C TYR A 31 -21.27 13.58 -6.01
N PRO A 32 -21.89 14.14 -4.95
CA PRO A 32 -21.69 15.53 -4.55
C PRO A 32 -20.24 15.81 -4.15
N ASP A 33 -19.48 14.78 -3.75
CA ASP A 33 -18.09 14.83 -3.33
C ASP A 33 -17.15 15.31 -4.45
N LEU A 34 -17.56 15.15 -5.71
CA LEU A 34 -16.85 15.71 -6.87
C LEU A 34 -16.85 17.25 -6.90
N LEU A 35 -17.85 17.88 -6.28
CA LEU A 35 -18.04 19.34 -6.28
C LEU A 35 -17.52 20.02 -5.02
N VAL A 36 -17.10 19.25 -4.01
CA VAL A 36 -16.55 19.82 -2.78
C VAL A 36 -15.31 20.61 -3.15
N ARG A 37 -15.33 21.92 -2.86
CA ARG A 37 -14.13 22.76 -2.96
C ARG A 37 -13.28 22.42 -1.75
N ALA A 38 -11.97 22.29 -1.96
CA ALA A 38 -11.04 22.38 -0.85
C ALA A 38 -11.34 23.71 -0.14
N ASP A 39 -11.82 23.64 1.11
CA ASP A 39 -11.89 24.82 1.97
C ASP A 39 -10.48 25.45 1.99
N GLU A 40 -10.44 26.78 2.05
CA GLU A 40 -9.21 27.57 2.10
C GLU A 40 -8.36 27.17 3.31
N GLY A 41 -7.47 26.18 3.13
CA GLY A 41 -6.59 25.70 4.18
C GLY A 41 -5.99 24.33 3.86
N GLU A 42 -4.77 24.32 3.34
CA GLU A 42 -3.81 23.20 3.36
C GLU A 42 -4.30 21.84 2.81
N GLY A 43 -4.29 21.71 1.48
CA GLY A 43 -4.17 20.41 0.80
C GLY A 43 -2.76 20.25 0.21
N PRO A 44 -2.07 19.10 0.39
CA PRO A 44 -0.77 18.87 -0.20
C PRO A 44 -0.94 18.36 -1.63
N SER A 45 -1.37 19.22 -2.56
CA SER A 45 -1.30 19.03 -4.02
C SER A 45 -1.80 20.30 -4.68
N GLY A 46 -0.94 21.01 -5.42
CA GLY A 46 -1.28 22.23 -6.15
C GLY A 46 -2.22 22.03 -7.35
N VAL A 47 -3.27 21.22 -7.21
CA VAL A 47 -4.31 21.08 -8.24
C VAL A 47 -5.20 22.31 -8.14
N ALA A 48 -5.03 23.23 -9.09
CA ALA A 48 -5.86 24.42 -9.22
C ALA A 48 -7.35 24.04 -9.16
N ALA A 49 -8.16 24.84 -8.47
CA ALA A 49 -9.60 24.65 -8.36
C ALA A 49 -10.20 24.45 -9.76
N VAL A 50 -10.58 23.21 -10.09
CA VAL A 50 -11.16 22.88 -11.39
C VAL A 50 -12.57 23.44 -11.42
N SER A 51 -12.87 24.28 -12.40
CA SER A 51 -14.24 24.78 -12.62
C SER A 51 -15.19 23.60 -12.83
N GLU A 52 -16.43 23.69 -12.33
CA GLU A 52 -17.47 22.66 -12.55
C GLU A 52 -17.62 22.31 -14.04
N LYS A 53 -17.45 23.32 -14.92
CA LYS A 53 -17.51 23.13 -16.37
C LYS A 53 -16.35 22.28 -16.90
N ASP A 54 -15.15 22.48 -16.36
CA ASP A 54 -13.95 21.74 -16.78
C ASP A 54 -13.95 20.34 -16.18
N LEU A 55 -14.42 20.19 -14.92
CA LEU A 55 -14.66 18.89 -14.31
C LEU A 55 -15.71 18.09 -15.09
N GLY A 56 -16.81 18.74 -15.50
CA GLY A 56 -17.83 18.11 -16.33
C GLY A 56 -17.34 17.71 -17.73
N ARG A 57 -16.33 18.40 -18.27
CA ARG A 57 -15.65 17.97 -19.51
C ARG A 57 -14.69 16.82 -19.27
N LEU A 58 -14.06 16.77 -18.09
CA LEU A 58 -13.15 15.70 -17.70
C LEU A 58 -13.89 14.37 -17.47
N ILE A 59 -14.92 14.37 -16.63
CA ILE A 59 -15.65 13.14 -16.25
C ILE A 59 -16.65 12.67 -17.30
N LEU A 60 -17.05 13.56 -18.20
CA LEU A 60 -18.06 13.29 -19.23
C LEU A 60 -17.72 14.08 -20.51
N PRO A 61 -16.71 13.70 -21.30
CA PRO A 61 -16.23 14.50 -22.43
C PRO A 61 -17.28 14.73 -23.52
N GLU A 62 -17.01 15.71 -24.39
CA GLU A 62 -17.83 15.92 -25.58
C GLU A 62 -17.67 14.74 -26.54
N GLY A 63 -18.76 14.30 -27.19
CA GLY A 63 -18.74 13.12 -28.06
C GLY A 63 -18.78 11.78 -27.31
N ILE A 64 -19.07 11.77 -26.00
CA ILE A 64 -19.27 10.55 -25.23
C ILE A 64 -20.25 9.60 -25.92
N ARG A 65 -19.92 8.31 -25.94
CA ARG A 65 -20.73 7.28 -26.59
C ARG A 65 -21.39 6.38 -25.56
N SER A 66 -22.65 6.03 -25.80
CA SER A 66 -23.39 5.06 -25.00
C SER A 66 -23.61 3.77 -25.78
N ALA A 67 -23.40 2.63 -25.13
CA ALA A 67 -23.70 1.30 -25.65
C ALA A 67 -24.48 0.49 -24.62
N ALA A 68 -25.51 -0.25 -25.06
CA ALA A 68 -26.12 -1.28 -24.24
C ALA A 68 -25.17 -2.47 -24.16
N ILE A 69 -24.96 -2.99 -22.95
CA ILE A 69 -24.08 -4.12 -22.69
C ILE A 69 -24.84 -5.23 -21.96
N GLU A 70 -24.41 -6.46 -22.19
CA GLU A 70 -24.81 -7.63 -21.42
C GLU A 70 -23.55 -8.33 -20.94
N THR A 71 -23.41 -8.47 -19.63
CA THR A 71 -22.29 -9.19 -19.05
C THR A 71 -22.41 -10.70 -19.32
N SER A 72 -21.31 -11.43 -19.21
CA SER A 72 -21.29 -12.90 -19.29
C SER A 72 -22.20 -13.63 -18.29
N TRP A 73 -22.73 -12.93 -17.29
CA TRP A 73 -23.67 -13.43 -16.29
C TRP A 73 -25.12 -13.06 -16.59
N GLY A 74 -25.42 -12.51 -17.77
CA GLY A 74 -26.77 -12.12 -18.19
C GLY A 74 -27.26 -10.81 -17.57
N VAL A 75 -26.38 -10.01 -16.98
CA VAL A 75 -26.74 -8.69 -16.43
C VAL A 75 -26.69 -7.65 -17.54
N GLU A 76 -27.87 -7.13 -17.89
CA GLU A 76 -28.05 -6.01 -18.83
C GLU A 76 -27.66 -4.67 -18.17
N GLY A 77 -27.07 -3.78 -18.96
CA GLY A 77 -26.63 -2.46 -18.51
C GLY A 77 -26.32 -1.49 -19.65
N MET A 78 -25.85 -0.30 -19.28
CA MET A 78 -25.35 0.72 -20.20
C MET A 78 -23.89 1.03 -19.88
N LEU A 79 -23.07 1.14 -20.91
CA LEU A 79 -21.68 1.58 -20.82
C LEU A 79 -21.54 2.93 -21.51
N TYR A 80 -20.91 3.89 -20.83
CA TYR A 80 -20.58 5.20 -21.37
C TYR A 80 -19.07 5.30 -21.54
N SER A 81 -18.64 5.45 -22.78
CA SER A 81 -17.24 5.50 -23.17
C SER A 81 -16.85 6.84 -23.76
N SER A 82 -15.61 7.26 -23.57
CA SER A 82 -15.03 8.43 -24.23
C SER A 82 -15.07 8.28 -25.77
N PRO A 83 -14.89 9.37 -26.53
CA PRO A 83 -14.72 9.29 -27.99
C PRO A 83 -13.62 8.32 -28.43
N GLU A 84 -12.59 8.16 -27.61
CA GLU A 84 -11.43 7.28 -27.78
C GLU A 84 -11.73 5.82 -27.40
N GLY A 85 -12.91 5.56 -26.83
CA GLY A 85 -13.38 4.21 -26.47
C GLY A 85 -13.12 3.82 -25.00
N GLU A 86 -12.59 4.73 -24.17
CA GLU A 86 -12.31 4.43 -22.76
C GLU A 86 -13.62 4.32 -21.97
N PRO A 87 -13.89 3.20 -21.27
CA PRO A 87 -15.14 3.06 -20.51
C PRO A 87 -15.08 3.90 -19.24
N LEU A 88 -15.88 4.95 -19.12
CA LEU A 88 -15.86 5.90 -18.00
C LEU A 88 -16.93 5.61 -16.94
N TRP A 89 -18.16 5.34 -17.39
CA TRP A 89 -19.29 5.06 -16.51
C TRP A 89 -20.03 3.81 -16.96
N MET A 90 -20.63 3.11 -16.01
CA MET A 90 -21.53 1.99 -16.28
C MET A 90 -22.78 2.09 -15.42
N SER A 91 -23.90 1.52 -15.89
CA SER A 91 -25.09 1.30 -15.07
C SER A 91 -25.63 -0.09 -15.34
N PHE A 92 -26.23 -0.72 -14.33
CA PHE A 92 -26.77 -2.07 -14.44
C PHE A 92 -28.23 -2.12 -14.00
N GLY A 93 -29.02 -2.93 -14.69
CA GLY A 93 -30.45 -3.07 -14.47
C GLY A 93 -31.29 -2.23 -15.42
N ARG A 94 -32.48 -2.74 -15.77
CA ARG A 94 -33.42 -2.07 -16.66
C ARG A 94 -33.87 -0.76 -16.04
N ASN A 95 -33.62 0.35 -16.74
CA ASN A 95 -33.92 1.72 -16.31
C ASN A 95 -33.19 2.17 -15.02
N SER A 96 -32.08 1.52 -14.67
CA SER A 96 -31.27 1.99 -13.55
C SER A 96 -30.68 3.37 -13.83
N LYS A 97 -30.83 4.26 -12.84
CA LYS A 97 -30.25 5.61 -12.84
C LYS A 97 -28.94 5.68 -12.05
N GLU A 98 -28.55 4.59 -11.41
CA GLU A 98 -27.30 4.49 -10.66
C GLU A 98 -26.13 4.38 -11.65
N LEU A 99 -25.36 5.46 -11.80
CA LEU A 99 -24.13 5.47 -12.56
C LEU A 99 -23.00 5.02 -11.66
N ILE A 100 -22.07 4.26 -12.20
CA ILE A 100 -21.00 3.62 -11.44
C ILE A 100 -19.70 3.95 -12.16
N PRO A 101 -18.74 4.60 -11.48
CA PRO A 101 -17.48 4.96 -12.10
C PRO A 101 -16.65 3.70 -12.37
N THR A 102 -15.89 3.71 -13.47
CA THR A 102 -14.91 2.67 -13.76
C THR A 102 -13.53 3.07 -13.22
N LEU A 103 -12.57 2.15 -13.29
CA LEU A 103 -11.18 2.47 -12.97
C LEU A 103 -10.57 3.52 -13.89
N TYR A 104 -11.01 3.62 -15.15
CA TYR A 104 -10.55 4.68 -16.06
C TYR A 104 -10.98 6.05 -15.56
N LEU A 105 -12.24 6.20 -15.12
CA LEU A 105 -12.69 7.45 -14.54
C LEU A 105 -11.91 7.78 -13.26
N LEU A 106 -11.68 6.79 -12.40
CA LEU A 106 -10.90 6.97 -11.16
C LEU A 106 -9.41 7.26 -11.39
N SER A 107 -8.90 7.00 -12.60
CA SER A 107 -7.52 7.33 -12.99
C SER A 107 -7.36 8.78 -13.45
N LEU A 108 -8.47 9.49 -13.72
CA LEU A 108 -8.44 10.89 -14.10
C LEU A 108 -7.97 11.77 -12.93
N PRO A 109 -7.41 12.97 -13.19
CA PRO A 109 -7.01 13.93 -12.16
C PRO A 109 -8.25 14.57 -11.50
N LEU A 110 -8.99 13.79 -10.72
CA LEU A 110 -10.17 14.22 -10.00
C LEU A 110 -9.75 15.04 -8.76
N PRO A 111 -10.51 16.10 -8.40
CA PRO A 111 -10.18 16.91 -7.21
C PRO A 111 -10.31 16.11 -5.92
N HIS A 112 -11.30 15.22 -5.85
CA HIS A 112 -11.55 14.33 -4.73
C HIS A 112 -12.05 12.96 -5.22
N PRO A 113 -11.85 11.89 -4.43
CA PRO A 113 -12.46 10.59 -4.68
C PRO A 113 -13.99 10.69 -4.77
N PRO A 114 -14.63 10.23 -5.85
CA PRO A 114 -16.09 10.24 -5.97
C PRO A 114 -16.78 9.17 -5.10
N LEU A 115 -16.02 8.22 -4.57
CA LEU A 115 -16.52 7.07 -3.82
C LEU A 115 -15.82 6.95 -2.46
N PRO A 116 -16.51 6.44 -1.43
CA PRO A 116 -15.84 5.93 -0.24
C PRO A 116 -14.81 4.87 -0.61
N VAL A 117 -13.61 4.98 -0.05
CA VAL A 117 -12.48 4.10 -0.37
C VAL A 117 -12.26 3.08 0.74
N LEU A 118 -12.18 1.80 0.37
CA LEU A 118 -11.80 0.71 1.26
C LEU A 118 -10.38 0.25 0.90
N GLN A 119 -9.45 0.40 1.85
CA GLN A 119 -8.10 -0.13 1.68
C GLN A 119 -8.09 -1.64 1.93
N LEU A 120 -7.62 -2.40 0.95
CA LEU A 120 -7.41 -3.83 1.01
C LEU A 120 -5.97 -4.16 1.43
N HIS A 121 -5.76 -5.38 1.92
CA HIS A 121 -4.41 -5.89 2.16
C HIS A 121 -3.63 -6.04 0.85
N HIS A 122 -2.32 -5.76 0.90
CA HIS A 122 -1.38 -6.05 -0.18
C HIS A 122 -0.47 -7.22 0.24
N PRO A 123 -0.16 -8.18 -0.66
CA PRO A 123 -0.72 -8.33 -2.01
C PRO A 123 -2.21 -8.68 -1.98
N LEU A 124 -2.93 -8.31 -3.05
CA LEU A 124 -4.35 -8.64 -3.16
C LEU A 124 -4.53 -10.16 -3.23
N PRO A 125 -5.52 -10.73 -2.51
CA PRO A 125 -5.81 -12.16 -2.59
C PRO A 125 -6.13 -12.57 -4.04
N PRO A 126 -5.49 -13.60 -4.62
CA PRO A 126 -5.71 -14.00 -6.02
C PRO A 126 -7.19 -14.15 -6.44
N PRO A 127 -8.11 -14.65 -5.59
CA PRO A 127 -9.52 -14.73 -5.94
C PRO A 127 -10.14 -13.38 -6.33
N ILE A 128 -9.76 -12.27 -5.68
CA ILE A 128 -10.35 -10.95 -5.95
C ILE A 128 -9.98 -10.45 -7.35
N LEU A 129 -8.73 -10.70 -7.78
CA LEU A 129 -8.23 -10.39 -9.12
C LEU A 129 -9.00 -11.14 -10.21
N THR A 130 -9.56 -12.30 -9.88
CA THR A 130 -10.42 -13.06 -10.79
C THR A 130 -11.89 -12.65 -10.72
N GLY A 131 -12.22 -11.53 -10.05
CA GLY A 131 -13.57 -11.02 -9.88
C GLY A 131 -14.41 -11.79 -8.86
N ALA A 132 -13.79 -12.54 -7.95
CA ALA A 132 -14.51 -13.14 -6.82
C ALA A 132 -15.03 -12.04 -5.89
N PRO A 133 -16.12 -12.28 -5.15
CA PRO A 133 -16.62 -11.31 -4.18
C PRO A 133 -15.58 -10.98 -3.10
N LEU A 134 -15.64 -9.75 -2.60
CA LEU A 134 -14.83 -9.32 -1.48
C LEU A 134 -15.47 -9.82 -0.18
N PHE A 135 -14.67 -10.50 0.63
CA PHE A 135 -15.02 -10.87 2.01
C PHE A 135 -14.41 -9.86 2.97
N LEU A 136 -15.09 -9.64 4.10
CA LEU A 136 -14.72 -8.59 5.05
C LEU A 136 -13.29 -8.70 5.62
N PRO A 137 -12.72 -9.90 5.88
CA PRO A 137 -11.34 -10.03 6.37
C PRO A 137 -10.26 -9.46 5.42
N ALA A 138 -10.57 -9.23 4.15
CA ALA A 138 -9.62 -8.64 3.20
C ALA A 138 -9.47 -7.11 3.37
N VAL A 139 -10.35 -6.45 4.14
CA VAL A 139 -10.29 -5.02 4.43
C VAL A 139 -9.24 -4.73 5.52
N ARG A 140 -8.21 -3.94 5.18
CA ARG A 140 -7.01 -3.72 6.01
C ARG A 140 -7.30 -3.08 7.37
N HIS A 141 -8.17 -2.08 7.38
CA HIS A 141 -8.44 -1.28 8.59
C HIS A 141 -9.61 -1.80 9.42
N LEU A 142 -9.97 -3.07 9.29
CA LEU A 142 -11.07 -3.67 10.04
C LEU A 142 -10.99 -3.45 11.57
N PRO A 143 -9.80 -3.54 12.21
CA PRO A 143 -9.63 -3.23 13.63
C PRO A 143 -9.65 -1.73 13.98
N ARG A 144 -9.60 -0.84 12.99
CA ARG A 144 -9.54 0.63 13.17
C ARG A 144 -10.81 1.30 12.59
N PRO A 145 -11.92 1.29 13.36
CA PRO A 145 -13.21 1.87 12.93
C PRO A 145 -13.15 3.29 12.36
N HIS A 146 -12.27 4.12 12.92
CA HIS A 146 -12.13 5.53 12.58
C HIS A 146 -11.54 5.76 11.18
N LEU A 147 -10.88 4.73 10.60
CA LEU A 147 -10.35 4.76 9.24
C LEU A 147 -11.29 4.10 8.22
N LEU A 148 -12.45 3.61 8.66
CA LEU A 148 -13.42 2.94 7.80
C LEU A 148 -14.61 3.87 7.51
N PRO A 149 -15.01 4.03 6.25
CA PRO A 149 -16.22 4.78 5.91
C PRO A 149 -17.48 4.02 6.33
N ASP A 150 -18.47 4.72 6.88
CA ASP A 150 -19.79 4.15 7.17
C ASP A 150 -20.60 4.03 5.87
N VAL A 151 -20.54 2.85 5.26
CA VAL A 151 -21.20 2.56 3.98
C VAL A 151 -22.39 1.61 4.18
N PRO A 152 -23.60 2.01 3.74
CA PRO A 152 -24.79 1.16 3.87
C PRO A 152 -24.80 0.03 2.83
N GLU A 153 -25.71 -0.92 3.01
CA GLU A 153 -26.03 -1.93 2.00
C GLU A 153 -26.47 -1.26 0.69
N GLY A 154 -25.99 -1.77 -0.45
CA GLY A 154 -26.23 -1.21 -1.76
C GLY A 154 -25.32 -0.06 -2.16
N ALA A 155 -24.48 0.48 -1.26
CA ALA A 155 -23.54 1.55 -1.60
C ALA A 155 -22.44 1.06 -2.55
N VAL A 156 -22.01 1.94 -3.44
CA VAL A 156 -20.84 1.73 -4.31
C VAL A 156 -19.59 2.23 -3.59
N VAL A 157 -18.52 1.44 -3.60
CA VAL A 157 -17.24 1.73 -2.95
C VAL A 157 -16.08 1.49 -3.90
N ALA A 158 -15.01 2.25 -3.74
CA ALA A 158 -13.74 2.01 -4.42
C ALA A 158 -12.83 1.14 -3.56
N PHE A 159 -12.05 0.29 -4.19
CA PHE A 159 -11.01 -0.52 -3.56
C PHE A 159 -9.65 0.07 -3.87
N ALA A 160 -8.80 0.18 -2.85
CA ALA A 160 -7.43 0.64 -3.01
C ALA A 160 -6.43 -0.28 -2.30
N THR A 161 -5.21 -0.35 -2.80
CA THR A 161 -4.10 -1.12 -2.18
C THR A 161 -2.85 -0.24 -2.09
N SER A 162 -1.92 -0.60 -1.20
CA SER A 162 -0.58 0.02 -1.14
C SER A 162 0.47 -1.02 -1.57
N PRO A 163 1.02 -0.94 -2.80
CA PRO A 163 2.04 -1.87 -3.29
C PRO A 163 3.40 -1.70 -2.60
N SER A 164 3.77 -0.45 -2.30
CA SER A 164 5.07 -0.05 -1.74
C SER A 164 5.13 -0.14 -0.21
N GLY A 165 4.01 -0.44 0.45
CA GLY A 165 3.92 -0.54 1.91
C GLY A 165 3.95 0.82 2.63
N ASP A 166 4.02 1.91 1.88
CA ASP A 166 3.91 3.29 2.32
C ASP A 166 2.44 3.72 2.51
N GLU A 167 2.22 4.98 2.91
CA GLU A 167 0.87 5.52 3.10
C GLU A 167 0.13 5.81 1.78
N SER A 168 0.83 5.75 0.65
CA SER A 168 0.26 5.92 -0.67
C SER A 168 -0.53 4.69 -1.10
N VAL A 169 -1.68 4.92 -1.70
CA VAL A 169 -2.54 3.88 -2.26
C VAL A 169 -2.85 4.15 -3.72
N GLU A 170 -3.19 3.10 -4.45
CA GLU A 170 -3.72 3.17 -5.81
C GLU A 170 -5.08 2.45 -5.88
N TYR A 171 -5.96 2.92 -6.76
CA TYR A 171 -7.23 2.22 -6.99
C TYR A 171 -7.00 0.91 -7.74
N VAL A 172 -7.68 -0.13 -7.27
CA VAL A 172 -7.60 -1.48 -7.86
C VAL A 172 -8.95 -2.01 -8.32
N GLY A 173 -10.06 -1.49 -7.81
CA GLY A 173 -11.38 -1.90 -8.27
C GLY A 173 -12.52 -1.06 -7.72
N VAL A 174 -13.74 -1.41 -8.14
CA VAL A 174 -15.00 -0.83 -7.66
C VAL A 174 -15.94 -1.97 -7.30
N GLY A 175 -16.66 -1.84 -6.19
CA GLY A 175 -17.60 -2.83 -5.72
C GLY A 175 -18.90 -2.25 -5.19
N LYS A 176 -19.90 -3.13 -5.04
CA LYS A 176 -21.19 -2.81 -4.42
C LYS A 176 -21.35 -3.60 -3.13
N VAL A 177 -21.67 -2.90 -2.04
CA VAL A 177 -21.88 -3.52 -0.72
C VAL A 177 -23.16 -4.34 -0.76
N VAL A 178 -23.07 -5.63 -0.40
CA VAL A 178 -24.22 -6.55 -0.37
C VAL A 178 -24.48 -7.14 1.02
N SER A 179 -23.59 -6.90 1.97
CA SER A 179 -23.79 -7.36 3.35
C SER A 179 -24.93 -6.62 4.02
N ARG A 180 -25.80 -7.38 4.69
CA ARG A 180 -26.89 -6.82 5.49
C ARG A 180 -26.38 -5.83 6.53
N GLY A 181 -26.97 -4.64 6.57
CA GLY A 181 -26.57 -3.58 7.51
C GLY A 181 -25.25 -2.89 7.18
N GLY A 182 -24.78 -3.03 5.94
CA GLY A 182 -23.57 -2.35 5.44
C GLY A 182 -22.30 -2.79 6.15
N LEU A 183 -21.26 -1.94 6.07
CA LEU A 183 -19.96 -2.23 6.68
C LEU A 183 -20.06 -2.28 8.22
N ARG A 184 -20.87 -1.41 8.82
CA ARG A 184 -21.13 -1.40 10.27
C ARG A 184 -21.68 -2.74 10.74
N GLY A 185 -22.80 -3.17 10.15
CA GLY A 185 -23.46 -4.42 10.51
C GLY A 185 -22.58 -5.64 10.28
N ALA A 186 -21.88 -5.69 9.15
CA ALA A 186 -20.95 -6.78 8.85
C ALA A 186 -19.80 -6.86 9.86
N ARG A 187 -19.18 -5.72 10.18
CA ARG A 187 -18.10 -5.67 11.17
C ARG A 187 -18.58 -6.07 12.56
N ASP A 188 -19.72 -5.55 13.00
CA ASP A 188 -20.24 -5.84 14.34
C ASP A 188 -20.57 -7.32 14.52
N ARG A 189 -21.11 -7.97 13.49
CA ARG A 189 -21.32 -9.43 13.49
C ARG A 189 -20.01 -10.22 13.47
N LEU A 190 -19.03 -9.82 12.66
CA LEU A 190 -17.70 -10.47 12.67
C LEU A 190 -17.05 -10.40 14.06
N MET A 191 -17.12 -9.23 14.69
CA MET A 191 -16.57 -9.02 16.03
C MET A 191 -17.32 -9.87 17.07
N LYS A 192 -18.65 -9.99 16.93
CA LYS A 192 -19.46 -10.89 17.76
C LYS A 192 -19.04 -12.35 17.61
N HIS A 193 -18.95 -12.89 16.40
CA HIS A 193 -18.53 -14.28 16.17
C HIS A 193 -17.13 -14.55 16.76
N ARG A 194 -16.19 -13.62 16.57
CA ARG A 194 -14.85 -13.69 17.17
C ARG A 194 -14.89 -13.71 18.70
N SER A 195 -15.75 -12.89 19.31
CA SER A 195 -15.91 -12.86 20.78
C SER A 195 -16.53 -14.14 21.33
N GLU A 196 -17.38 -14.81 20.55
CA GLU A 196 -18.02 -16.08 20.90
C GLU A 196 -17.12 -17.30 20.60
N GLY A 197 -15.90 -17.09 20.09
CA GLY A 197 -14.97 -18.16 19.71
C GLY A 197 -15.42 -18.94 18.48
N VAL A 198 -16.37 -18.39 17.71
CA VAL A 198 -16.92 -19.00 16.50
C VAL A 198 -16.15 -18.44 15.31
N ASP A 199 -15.34 -19.30 14.66
CA ASP A 199 -14.60 -18.94 13.45
C ASP A 199 -15.52 -19.05 12.23
N VAL A 200 -16.46 -18.12 12.14
CA VAL A 200 -17.35 -17.97 10.99
C VAL A 200 -16.99 -16.67 10.30
N ASP A 201 -16.40 -16.80 9.11
CA ASP A 201 -16.25 -15.68 8.19
C ASP A 201 -17.63 -15.06 7.96
N GLU A 202 -17.75 -13.75 8.22
CA GLU A 202 -18.85 -12.99 7.63
C GLU A 202 -18.83 -13.30 6.14
N GLY A 203 -19.98 -13.73 5.62
CA GLY A 203 -20.10 -14.11 4.22
C GLY A 203 -19.76 -12.98 3.26
N LYS A 204 -20.23 -13.11 2.03
CA LYS A 204 -19.99 -12.14 0.97
C LYS A 204 -20.27 -10.69 1.43
N PHE A 205 -19.25 -9.83 1.43
CA PHE A 205 -19.35 -8.44 1.87
C PHE A 205 -19.65 -7.48 0.72
N CYS A 206 -18.83 -7.49 -0.34
CA CYS A 206 -19.07 -6.72 -1.55
C CYS A 206 -19.03 -7.58 -2.80
N ASP A 207 -19.89 -7.25 -3.76
CA ASP A 207 -19.78 -7.69 -5.15
C ASP A 207 -18.74 -6.85 -5.88
N VAL A 208 -17.73 -7.49 -6.47
CA VAL A 208 -16.74 -6.82 -7.31
C VAL A 208 -17.35 -6.51 -8.67
N MET A 209 -17.51 -5.22 -8.96
CA MET A 209 -18.11 -4.74 -10.21
C MET A 209 -17.07 -4.73 -11.31
N CYS A 210 -15.97 -4.01 -11.11
CA CYS A 210 -14.78 -4.03 -11.95
C CYS A 210 -13.50 -4.05 -11.12
N ILE A 211 -12.43 -4.62 -11.68
CA ILE A 211 -11.12 -4.71 -11.04
C ILE A 211 -10.01 -4.60 -12.07
N SER A 212 -8.83 -4.16 -11.66
CA SER A 212 -7.67 -4.08 -12.55
C SER A 212 -7.36 -5.45 -13.15
N GLY A 213 -7.13 -5.47 -14.46
CA GLY A 213 -6.88 -6.70 -15.22
C GLY A 213 -8.12 -7.50 -15.62
N ASP A 214 -9.35 -7.01 -15.39
CA ASP A 214 -10.55 -7.63 -15.94
C ASP A 214 -10.81 -7.24 -17.41
N HIS A 215 -11.83 -7.82 -18.05
CA HIS A 215 -12.10 -7.55 -19.47
C HIS A 215 -12.57 -6.11 -19.72
N LEU A 216 -13.13 -5.41 -18.71
CA LEU A 216 -13.46 -3.99 -18.85
C LEU A 216 -12.19 -3.14 -18.85
N TRP A 217 -11.21 -3.49 -18.02
CA TRP A 217 -9.87 -2.93 -18.04
C TRP A 217 -9.06 -3.29 -19.30
N GLU A 218 -9.42 -4.37 -20.00
CA GLU A 218 -8.81 -4.69 -21.28
C GLU A 218 -9.36 -3.88 -22.45
N MET A 219 -10.58 -3.33 -22.33
CA MET A 219 -11.26 -2.58 -23.40
C MET A 219 -10.66 -1.19 -23.66
N GLY A 220 -10.00 -0.57 -22.68
CA GLY A 220 -9.43 0.78 -22.81
C GLY A 220 -7.90 0.81 -22.85
N SER A 221 -7.36 2.02 -22.68
CA SER A 221 -5.93 2.34 -22.82
C SER A 221 -5.01 1.80 -21.71
N LYS A 222 -5.57 1.37 -20.57
CA LYS A 222 -4.87 0.91 -19.36
C LYS A 222 -3.94 2.01 -18.80
N PRO A 223 -4.49 3.15 -18.36
CA PRO A 223 -3.70 4.24 -17.83
C PRO A 223 -2.92 3.79 -16.58
N ALA A 224 -1.76 4.40 -16.36
CA ALA A 224 -1.05 4.24 -15.09
C ALA A 224 -1.92 4.83 -13.97
N MET A 225 -2.18 4.03 -12.93
CA MET A 225 -3.00 4.48 -11.81
C MET A 225 -2.21 5.49 -10.95
N PRO A 226 -2.74 6.70 -10.71
CA PRO A 226 -2.08 7.64 -9.83
C PRO A 226 -2.09 7.11 -8.39
N THR A 227 -0.95 7.27 -7.70
CA THR A 227 -0.88 7.03 -6.27
C THR A 227 -1.30 8.28 -5.51
N PHE A 228 -2.00 8.09 -4.38
CA PHE A 228 -2.48 9.18 -3.54
C PHE A 228 -2.49 8.76 -2.06
N PRO A 229 -2.35 9.69 -1.10
CA PRO A 229 -2.54 9.37 0.31
C PRO A 229 -4.01 9.02 0.57
N LEU A 230 -4.28 7.95 1.32
CA LEU A 230 -5.66 7.56 1.63
C LEU A 230 -6.32 8.66 2.51
N PRO A 231 -7.38 9.34 2.02
CA PRO A 231 -8.02 10.39 2.79
C PRO A 231 -8.79 9.81 3.98
N ALA A 232 -8.89 10.58 5.06
CA ALA A 232 -9.75 10.22 6.18
C ALA A 232 -11.21 10.12 5.72
N PRO A 233 -11.98 9.12 6.19
CA PRO A 233 -13.38 8.98 5.82
C PRO A 233 -14.20 10.15 6.37
N ARG A 234 -15.03 10.76 5.50
CA ARG A 234 -15.92 11.87 5.89
C ARG A 234 -16.94 11.47 6.97
N THR A 235 -17.42 10.23 6.88
CA THR A 235 -18.32 9.63 7.86
C THR A 235 -17.68 8.34 8.35
N PRO A 236 -16.83 8.39 9.40
CA PRO A 236 -16.18 7.20 9.93
C PRO A 236 -17.15 6.29 10.68
N LEU A 237 -16.86 4.99 10.74
CA LEU A 237 -17.68 4.04 11.50
C LEU A 237 -17.69 4.30 13.02
N ALA A 238 -16.60 4.87 13.55
CA ALA A 238 -16.55 5.34 14.93
C ALA A 238 -15.73 6.63 15.02
N PRO A 239 -15.97 7.47 16.04
CA PRO A 239 -15.12 8.63 16.27
C PRO A 239 -13.64 8.22 16.44
N PRO A 240 -12.69 9.08 16.03
CA PRO A 240 -11.28 8.89 16.33
C PRO A 240 -11.04 8.78 17.84
N PRO A 241 -10.02 8.03 18.29
CA PRO A 241 -9.61 8.03 19.69
C PRO A 241 -9.25 9.46 20.13
N GLU A 242 -9.58 9.82 21.37
CA GLU A 242 -9.21 11.11 21.96
C GLU A 242 -7.69 11.32 21.83
N GLY A 243 -7.28 12.40 21.15
CA GLY A 243 -5.86 12.71 20.86
C GLY A 243 -5.45 12.65 19.39
N GLN A 244 -6.31 12.18 18.48
CA GLN A 244 -6.11 12.33 17.02
C GLN A 244 -6.99 13.47 16.48
N PRO A 245 -6.49 14.34 15.57
CA PRO A 245 -7.32 15.37 14.94
C PRO A 245 -8.42 14.68 14.13
N GLY A 246 -9.65 14.73 14.62
CA GLY A 246 -10.81 14.24 13.90
C GLY A 246 -11.23 15.20 12.78
N PRO A 247 -12.00 14.73 11.79
CA PRO A 247 -12.62 15.63 10.84
C PRO A 247 -13.57 16.55 11.60
N SER A 248 -13.30 17.85 11.55
CA SER A 248 -14.15 18.91 12.07
C SER A 248 -15.59 18.67 11.60
N GLN A 249 -16.47 18.31 12.53
CA GLN A 249 -17.89 18.16 12.25
C GLN A 249 -18.44 19.53 11.86
N SER A 250 -18.53 19.80 10.56
CA SER A 250 -19.38 20.85 10.03
C SER A 250 -20.84 20.43 10.27
N ARG A 251 -21.34 20.90 11.42
CA ARG A 251 -22.73 21.00 11.84
C ARG A 251 -23.70 20.88 10.65
N ALA A 252 -24.28 19.70 10.50
CA ALA A 252 -25.51 19.51 9.73
C ALA A 252 -26.59 20.35 10.42
N THR A 253 -26.77 21.57 9.93
CA THR A 253 -27.86 22.44 10.36
C THR A 253 -29.04 22.11 9.46
N SER A 254 -30.02 21.43 10.04
CA SER A 254 -31.35 21.24 9.49
C SER A 254 -31.89 22.58 8.98
N LEU A 255 -32.25 22.63 7.69
CA LEU A 255 -32.94 23.75 7.10
C LEU A 255 -34.37 23.80 7.65
N SER A 256 -34.60 24.72 8.58
CA SER A 256 -35.91 25.26 8.87
C SER A 256 -35.85 26.76 8.63
N THR A 257 -36.58 27.18 7.60
CA THR A 257 -36.87 28.55 7.18
C THR A 257 -37.41 29.38 8.35
N ASP A 258 -36.76 30.49 8.70
CA ASP A 258 -37.38 31.82 8.70
C ASP A 258 -36.46 32.94 9.23
N GLN A 259 -36.51 34.05 8.49
CA GLN A 259 -36.34 35.46 8.89
C GLN A 259 -34.95 36.05 9.23
N ALA A 260 -34.79 37.23 8.63
CA ALA A 260 -33.65 38.14 8.65
C ALA A 260 -33.56 38.97 9.94
N SER A 261 -32.35 39.40 10.32
CA SER A 261 -31.97 40.83 10.46
C SER A 261 -30.60 41.02 11.14
N GLU A 262 -29.80 41.88 10.52
CA GLU A 262 -28.75 42.81 10.99
C GLU A 262 -28.16 42.73 12.43
N GLY A 263 -26.86 43.07 12.53
CA GLY A 263 -26.33 43.70 13.75
C GLY A 263 -24.83 43.60 13.99
N ILE A 264 -24.04 44.47 13.35
CA ILE A 264 -22.62 44.76 13.66
C ILE A 264 -22.51 45.40 15.06
N LYS A 265 -21.50 45.04 15.88
CA LYS A 265 -20.61 45.98 16.65
C LYS A 265 -19.61 45.31 17.63
N ASN A 266 -18.33 45.68 17.42
CA ASN A 266 -17.26 46.11 18.36
C ASN A 266 -16.52 45.06 19.25
N MET A 267 -15.18 44.88 19.07
CA MET A 267 -14.02 45.57 19.71
C MET A 267 -13.92 45.32 21.24
N SER A 268 -12.81 44.99 21.91
CA SER A 268 -11.38 45.30 21.75
C SER A 268 -10.50 44.38 22.62
N LEU A 269 -9.21 44.30 22.26
CA LEU A 269 -8.06 43.76 23.02
C LEU A 269 -7.65 44.69 24.17
N THR A 270 -7.00 44.14 25.21
CA THR A 270 -5.83 44.74 25.92
C THR A 270 -5.06 43.69 26.73
N ASP A 271 -3.74 43.65 26.52
CA ASP A 271 -2.71 42.98 27.33
C ASP A 271 -2.45 43.67 28.68
N ASN A 272 -1.98 42.91 29.69
CA ASN A 272 -0.97 43.40 30.63
C ASN A 272 -0.18 42.25 31.27
N ASP A 273 1.14 42.44 31.34
CA ASP A 273 2.20 41.52 31.74
C ASP A 273 2.76 41.93 33.13
N GLY A 274 3.32 40.97 33.90
CA GLY A 274 4.10 41.26 35.13
C GLY A 274 3.92 40.33 36.36
N PRO A 275 4.95 39.54 36.79
CA PRO A 275 4.91 38.48 37.84
C PRO A 275 5.63 38.94 39.17
N PRO A 276 6.09 38.11 40.17
CA PRO A 276 6.12 36.63 40.33
C PRO A 276 5.95 36.00 41.79
N VAL A 277 5.84 34.64 41.82
CA VAL A 277 6.17 33.57 42.85
C VAL A 277 5.62 33.56 44.30
N PRO A 278 5.68 32.42 45.08
CA PRO A 278 5.65 30.95 44.82
C PRO A 278 4.60 30.21 45.74
N SER A 279 4.14 28.97 45.56
CA SER A 279 4.83 27.69 45.89
C SER A 279 3.84 26.50 45.81
N THR A 280 4.29 25.40 45.19
CA THR A 280 3.74 24.02 45.13
C THR A 280 4.02 23.27 46.47
N PRO A 281 3.47 22.06 46.80
CA PRO A 281 3.44 20.84 45.95
C PRO A 281 2.22 19.89 46.09
N SER A 282 1.94 19.10 45.04
CA SER A 282 1.53 17.68 45.10
C SER A 282 1.59 17.05 43.69
N GLN A 283 2.41 16.00 43.52
CA GLN A 283 2.66 15.22 42.29
C GLN A 283 1.71 13.99 42.25
N SER A 284 1.16 13.58 41.10
CA SER A 284 1.78 12.67 40.10
C SER A 284 0.75 12.45 38.96
N ALA A 285 1.06 12.32 37.67
CA ALA A 285 2.30 12.45 36.90
C ALA A 285 1.93 12.73 35.43
N ASP A 286 1.91 13.99 35.03
CA ASP A 286 1.98 14.44 33.63
C ASP A 286 3.30 15.19 33.46
N ALA A 287 4.10 14.79 32.48
CA ALA A 287 5.30 15.54 32.13
C ALA A 287 4.87 16.89 31.52
N PRO A 288 5.44 18.04 31.97
CA PRO A 288 5.05 19.34 31.45
C PRO A 288 5.35 19.44 29.94
N PRO A 289 4.52 20.18 29.17
CA PRO A 289 4.76 20.40 27.75
C PRO A 289 6.08 21.14 27.56
N LEU A 290 6.89 20.69 26.60
CA LEU A 290 8.19 21.31 26.28
C LEU A 290 7.98 22.76 25.86
N SER A 291 8.75 23.67 26.47
CA SER A 291 8.76 25.07 26.07
C SER A 291 9.39 25.23 24.68
N PRO A 292 9.03 26.27 23.90
CA PRO A 292 9.64 26.55 22.60
C PRO A 292 11.17 26.71 22.66
N SER A 293 11.69 27.13 23.82
CA SER A 293 13.13 27.28 24.09
C SER A 293 13.83 25.92 24.25
N GLU A 294 13.21 24.98 24.95
CA GLU A 294 13.71 23.60 25.07
C GLU A 294 13.67 22.86 23.72
N ILE A 295 12.65 23.10 22.89
CA ILE A 295 12.60 22.55 21.53
C ILE A 295 13.76 23.09 20.68
N ASN A 296 14.08 24.39 20.83
CA ASN A 296 15.19 25.02 20.13
C ASN A 296 16.55 24.42 20.55
N THR A 297 16.79 24.23 21.84
CA THR A 297 18.03 23.61 22.33
C THR A 297 18.18 22.17 21.82
N LEU A 298 17.10 21.37 21.83
CA LEU A 298 17.11 19.99 21.31
C LEU A 298 17.40 19.94 19.81
N LEU A 299 16.84 20.85 19.01
CA LEU A 299 17.12 20.93 17.57
C LEU A 299 18.57 21.35 17.29
N THR A 300 19.12 22.28 18.06
CA THR A 300 20.53 22.71 17.95
C THR A 300 21.50 21.58 18.34
N VAL A 301 21.21 20.84 19.41
CA VAL A 301 22.00 19.64 19.81
C VAL A 301 21.95 18.55 18.73
N SER A 302 20.79 18.36 18.10
CA SER A 302 20.62 17.42 16.98
C SER A 302 21.44 17.86 15.76
N LEU A 303 21.46 19.16 15.46
CA LEU A 303 22.25 19.74 14.38
C LEU A 303 23.77 19.59 14.65
N HIS A 304 24.24 19.82 15.88
CA HIS A 304 25.65 19.61 16.22
C HIS A 304 26.08 18.15 16.03
N HIS A 305 25.22 17.19 16.42
CA HIS A 305 25.48 15.77 16.21
C HIS A 305 25.56 15.41 14.72
N VAL A 306 24.64 15.93 13.91
CA VAL A 306 24.64 15.80 12.44
C VAL A 306 25.93 16.33 11.84
N LEU A 307 26.36 17.54 12.23
CA LEU A 307 27.58 18.14 11.70
C LEU A 307 28.86 17.43 12.17
N SER A 308 28.83 16.78 13.33
CA SER A 308 29.95 15.95 13.83
C SER A 308 30.07 14.58 13.14
N THR A 309 28.98 14.08 12.55
CA THR A 309 28.90 12.73 11.95
C THR A 309 28.96 12.75 10.43
N LEU A 310 28.44 13.81 9.78
CA LEU A 310 28.48 13.95 8.32
C LEU A 310 29.85 14.37 7.80
N GLN A 311 30.22 13.77 6.67
CA GLN A 311 31.44 14.14 5.96
C GLN A 311 31.30 15.51 5.27
N PRO A 312 32.33 16.37 5.28
CA PRO A 312 32.32 17.66 4.58
C PRO A 312 32.06 17.58 3.07
N SER A 313 32.32 16.42 2.44
CA SER A 313 32.01 16.12 1.04
C SER A 313 30.52 16.02 0.72
N SER A 314 29.65 15.97 1.74
CA SER A 314 28.20 15.86 1.58
C SER A 314 27.51 17.19 1.26
N PHE A 315 28.27 18.30 1.25
CA PHE A 315 27.80 19.63 0.89
C PHE A 315 28.27 20.02 -0.52
N PRO A 316 27.48 20.77 -1.31
CA PRO A 316 26.29 21.54 -0.93
C PRO A 316 24.99 20.71 -0.82
N MET A 317 24.19 20.98 0.20
CA MET A 317 22.91 20.29 0.46
C MET A 317 21.78 21.31 0.73
N PRO A 318 20.55 21.09 0.22
CA PRO A 318 19.39 21.89 0.60
C PRO A 318 19.11 21.84 2.11
N ALA A 319 18.76 22.98 2.72
CA ALA A 319 18.44 23.03 4.16
C ALA A 319 17.23 22.17 4.54
N SER A 320 16.27 22.01 3.62
CA SER A 320 15.10 21.12 3.74
C SER A 320 15.52 19.66 3.91
N LEU A 321 16.44 19.18 3.07
CA LEU A 321 16.98 17.82 3.09
C LEU A 321 17.83 17.58 4.35
N LEU A 322 18.71 18.53 4.70
CA LEU A 322 19.49 18.46 5.93
C LEU A 322 18.58 18.31 7.16
N TYR A 323 17.50 19.08 7.19
CA TYR A 323 16.53 19.07 8.28
C TYR A 323 15.76 17.74 8.37
N SER A 324 15.12 17.30 7.28
CA SER A 324 14.23 16.12 7.31
C SER A 324 14.99 14.80 7.40
N ALA A 325 16.11 14.66 6.69
CA ALA A 325 16.83 13.39 6.55
C ALA A 325 17.94 13.20 7.60
N HIS A 326 18.46 14.29 8.16
CA HIS A 326 19.61 14.20 9.09
C HIS A 326 19.30 14.79 10.47
N VAL A 327 18.67 15.96 10.58
CA VAL A 327 18.40 16.58 11.90
C VAL A 327 17.28 15.85 12.67
N LEU A 328 16.16 15.52 12.04
CA LEU A 328 15.04 14.84 12.72
C LEU A 328 15.39 13.42 13.23
N PRO A 329 16.13 12.58 12.48
CA PRO A 329 16.53 11.25 12.97
C PRO A 329 17.62 11.29 14.05
N CYS A 330 18.45 12.34 14.07
CA CYS A 330 19.53 12.53 15.05
C CYS A 330 19.09 13.19 16.36
N ARG A 331 17.77 13.32 16.59
CA ARG A 331 17.24 13.84 17.85
C ARG A 331 17.62 12.94 19.03
N PRO A 332 17.89 13.50 20.22
CA PRO A 332 18.30 12.69 21.36
C PRO A 332 17.24 11.70 21.82
N ALA A 333 17.63 10.44 22.02
CA ALA A 333 16.75 9.37 22.45
C ALA A 333 16.18 9.54 23.87
N TYR A 334 16.82 10.38 24.70
CA TYR A 334 16.33 10.69 26.06
C TYR A 334 15.04 11.52 26.08
N ILE A 335 14.57 12.01 24.93
CA ILE A 335 13.27 12.68 24.81
C ILE A 335 12.15 11.62 25.00
N PRO A 336 11.22 11.84 25.95
CA PRO A 336 10.08 10.95 26.17
C PRO A 336 9.31 10.69 24.88
N ILE A 337 8.88 9.44 24.65
CA ILE A 337 8.22 9.00 23.40
C ILE A 337 7.04 9.91 23.04
N SER A 338 6.26 10.34 24.03
CA SER A 338 5.10 11.22 23.88
C SER A 338 5.42 12.63 23.38
N GLN A 339 6.67 13.07 23.52
CA GLN A 339 7.13 14.44 23.18
C GLN A 339 8.07 14.46 21.97
N ARG A 340 8.39 13.29 21.39
CA ARG A 340 9.29 13.18 20.22
C ARG A 340 8.69 13.88 19.00
N ASP A 341 7.38 13.85 18.82
CA ASP A 341 6.71 14.50 17.69
C ASP A 341 6.60 16.03 17.85
N ASP A 342 6.83 16.54 19.06
CA ASP A 342 6.79 17.98 19.36
C ASP A 342 8.10 18.70 19.04
N VAL A 343 9.22 17.97 18.92
CA VAL A 343 10.55 18.54 18.62
C VAL A 343 10.70 18.80 17.12
N VAL A 344 9.98 19.80 16.63
CA VAL A 344 9.96 20.26 15.23
C VAL A 344 10.12 21.77 15.14
N ILE A 345 10.63 22.28 14.02
CA ILE A 345 10.95 23.70 13.83
C ILE A 345 9.71 24.60 13.88
N GLY A 346 8.53 24.05 13.60
CA GLY A 346 7.25 24.77 13.72
C GLY A 346 6.85 25.09 15.17
N LYS A 347 7.35 24.32 16.15
CA LYS A 347 7.11 24.51 17.58
C LYS A 347 8.30 25.17 18.31
N SER A 348 9.38 25.49 17.59
CA SER A 348 10.53 26.21 18.14
C SER A 348 10.34 27.73 18.11
N GLU A 349 11.23 28.47 18.79
CA GLU A 349 11.27 29.93 18.80
C GLU A 349 11.43 30.57 17.40
N TRP A 350 11.98 29.83 16.44
CA TRP A 350 12.22 30.33 15.08
C TRP A 350 11.00 30.22 14.18
N LYS A 351 10.11 29.23 14.43
CA LYS A 351 8.88 28.89 13.67
C LYS A 351 9.08 28.57 12.17
N LYS A 352 10.24 28.91 11.59
CA LYS A 352 10.60 28.77 10.17
C LYS A 352 12.06 28.33 10.02
N LEU A 353 12.28 27.29 9.22
CA LEU A 353 13.59 26.71 8.92
C LEU A 353 14.59 27.74 8.35
N SER A 354 14.15 28.60 7.44
CA SER A 354 15.00 29.64 6.84
C SER A 354 15.51 30.66 7.85
N LYS A 355 14.76 30.92 8.94
CA LYS A 355 15.17 31.86 10.00
C LYS A 355 16.22 31.22 10.90
N TRP A 356 16.00 29.95 11.27
CA TRP A 356 16.95 29.17 12.07
C TRP A 356 18.28 28.95 11.37
N MET A 357 18.28 28.62 10.08
CA MET A 357 19.50 28.43 9.28
C MET A 357 20.31 29.73 9.10
N LYS A 358 19.64 30.89 9.07
CA LYS A 358 20.31 32.21 9.04
C LYS A 358 20.99 32.51 10.37
N GLU A 359 20.35 32.19 11.50
CA GLU A 359 20.97 32.38 12.81
C GLU A 359 22.17 31.44 12.98
N ALA A 360 22.03 30.15 12.62
CA ALA A 360 23.13 29.20 12.63
C ALA A 360 24.29 29.63 11.71
N SER A 361 24.02 30.36 10.63
CA SER A 361 25.08 30.93 9.80
C SER A 361 25.74 32.16 10.41
N LYS A 362 24.97 33.00 11.11
CA LYS A 362 25.45 34.19 11.84
C LYS A 362 26.31 33.82 13.05
N GLU A 363 26.00 32.70 13.71
CA GLU A 363 26.82 32.10 14.76
C GLU A 363 28.13 31.49 14.22
N GLY A 364 28.29 31.40 12.89
CA GLY A 364 29.48 30.87 12.24
C GLY A 364 29.49 29.34 12.10
N LEU A 365 28.40 28.66 12.48
CA LEU A 365 28.28 27.20 12.39
C LEU A 365 28.14 26.72 10.94
N LEU A 366 27.35 27.44 10.13
CA LEU A 366 27.03 27.06 8.75
C LEU A 366 27.39 28.15 7.73
N LYS A 367 27.80 27.74 6.53
CA LYS A 367 27.89 28.59 5.35
C LYS A 367 26.64 28.34 4.49
N ILE A 368 25.85 29.38 4.27
CA ILE A 368 24.59 29.29 3.51
C ILE A 368 24.65 30.14 2.24
N LYS A 369 23.95 29.68 1.20
CA LYS A 369 23.72 30.39 -0.05
C LYS A 369 22.24 30.34 -0.37
N GLU A 370 21.61 31.49 -0.59
CA GLU A 370 20.22 31.55 -1.06
C GLU A 370 20.19 31.54 -2.59
N THR A 371 19.41 30.64 -3.18
CA THR A 371 19.24 30.57 -4.64
C THR A 371 17.76 30.34 -4.94
N LYS A 372 17.14 31.25 -5.71
CA LYS A 372 15.73 31.15 -6.16
C LYS A 372 14.71 30.83 -5.03
N GLY A 373 14.93 31.37 -3.83
CA GLY A 373 14.01 31.21 -2.69
C GLY A 373 14.28 29.99 -1.79
N GLU A 374 15.30 29.17 -2.09
CA GLU A 374 15.72 28.04 -1.26
C GLU A 374 17.08 28.31 -0.58
N VAL A 375 17.22 27.90 0.68
CA VAL A 375 18.45 28.01 1.47
C VAL A 375 19.28 26.75 1.26
N ILE A 376 20.47 26.90 0.66
CA ILE A 376 21.41 25.81 0.43
C ILE A 376 22.57 25.95 1.41
N VAL A 377 22.86 24.89 2.17
CA VAL A 377 24.02 24.82 3.06
C VAL A 377 25.22 24.37 2.23
N THR A 378 26.24 25.21 2.11
CA THR A 378 27.42 24.96 1.27
C THR A 378 28.60 24.36 2.04
N GLY A 379 28.56 24.43 3.37
CA GLY A 379 29.53 23.81 4.26
C GLY A 379 29.31 24.25 5.70
N PHE A 380 30.11 23.72 6.61
CA PHE A 380 30.08 24.05 8.04
C PHE A 380 31.51 24.24 8.56
N ASP A 381 31.67 24.84 9.74
CA ASP A 381 32.97 24.99 10.40
C ASP A 381 33.17 23.89 11.45
N PRO A 382 34.07 22.92 11.25
CA PRO A 382 34.33 21.84 12.21
C PRO A 382 34.95 22.30 13.53
N SER A 383 35.55 23.51 13.57
CA SER A 383 36.21 24.07 14.76
C SER A 383 35.28 24.94 15.61
N HIS A 384 33.96 24.91 15.36
CA HIS A 384 32.99 25.67 16.14
C HIS A 384 32.88 25.10 17.58
N PRO A 385 32.89 25.93 18.65
CA PRO A 385 32.83 25.46 20.04
C PRO A 385 31.60 24.59 20.36
N GLY A 386 30.51 24.77 19.62
CA GLY A 386 29.29 23.94 19.75
C GLY A 386 29.43 22.51 19.19
N ILE A 387 30.35 22.28 18.25
CA ILE A 387 30.67 20.95 17.69
C ILE A 387 31.78 20.30 18.50
N GLU A 388 32.82 21.06 18.89
CA GLU A 388 33.94 20.53 19.69
C GLU A 388 33.51 20.09 21.10
N ASN A 389 32.58 20.81 21.73
CA ASN A 389 32.03 20.45 23.04
C ASN A 389 30.81 19.52 22.97
N HIS A 390 30.44 19.03 21.78
CA HIS A 390 29.28 18.14 21.63
C HIS A 390 29.58 16.74 22.17
N ALA A 391 28.90 16.36 23.26
CA ALA A 391 28.93 15.00 23.75
C ALA A 391 28.04 14.10 22.87
N PRO A 392 28.56 13.02 22.27
CA PRO A 392 27.75 12.14 21.43
C PRO A 392 26.60 11.52 22.25
N HIS A 393 25.36 11.72 21.81
CA HIS A 393 24.16 11.17 22.43
C HIS A 393 23.58 10.03 21.58
N VAL A 394 22.89 9.08 22.23
CA VAL A 394 22.16 8.03 21.51
C VAL A 394 21.04 8.69 20.72
N THR A 395 21.01 8.47 19.41
CA THR A 395 19.99 9.04 18.53
C THR A 395 18.79 8.10 18.42
N LEU A 396 17.64 8.64 18.01
CA LEU A 396 16.44 7.84 17.73
C LEU A 396 16.73 6.75 16.69
N ALA A 397 17.47 7.07 15.64
CA ALA A 397 17.89 6.10 14.63
C ALA A 397 18.75 4.96 15.22
N GLU A 398 19.66 5.25 16.16
CA GLU A 398 20.47 4.24 16.82
C GLU A 398 19.71 3.40 17.84
N GLU A 399 18.71 3.99 18.51
CA GLU A 399 17.81 3.27 19.42
C GLU A 399 16.92 2.30 18.63
N ASP A 400 16.37 2.73 17.49
CA ASP A 400 15.59 1.88 16.59
C ASP A 400 16.43 0.73 16.01
N ILE A 401 17.68 0.99 15.62
CA ILE A 401 18.62 -0.04 15.16
C ILE A 401 19.02 -1.00 16.28
N LYS A 402 19.22 -0.52 17.52
CA LYS A 402 19.53 -1.39 18.68
C LYS A 402 18.33 -2.23 19.10
N VAL A 403 17.12 -1.69 19.04
CA VAL A 403 15.87 -2.45 19.29
C VAL A 403 15.68 -3.53 18.23
N ALA A 404 15.92 -3.21 16.95
CA ALA A 404 15.90 -4.18 15.86
C ALA A 404 16.97 -5.29 16.01
N LYS A 405 18.18 -4.93 16.44
CA LYS A 405 19.30 -5.88 16.61
C LYS A 405 19.18 -6.73 17.88
N ARG A 406 18.56 -6.20 18.95
CA ARG A 406 18.25 -6.96 20.18
C ARG A 406 17.10 -7.95 19.92
N ALA A 407 16.09 -7.55 19.17
CA ALA A 407 15.03 -8.44 18.71
C ALA A 407 15.55 -9.58 17.82
N ALA A 408 16.59 -9.33 17.00
CA ALA A 408 17.24 -10.36 16.19
C ALA A 408 18.11 -11.34 17.01
N ARG A 409 18.68 -10.90 18.15
CA ARG A 409 19.56 -11.73 18.99
C ARG A 409 18.79 -12.53 20.05
N GLU A 410 17.65 -12.04 20.51
CA GLU A 410 16.72 -12.80 21.39
C GLU A 410 16.00 -13.94 20.67
N ALA A 411 16.01 -13.96 19.33
CA ALA A 411 15.44 -15.03 18.51
C ALA A 411 16.36 -16.27 18.34
N THR A 412 17.61 -16.24 18.82
CA THR A 412 18.59 -17.34 18.60
C THR A 412 19.02 -18.08 19.86
N VAL A 413 18.57 -17.69 21.06
CA VAL A 413 18.97 -18.34 22.32
C VAL A 413 17.75 -18.55 23.22
N THR A 414 16.95 -19.58 22.96
CA THR A 414 16.18 -20.32 23.99
C THR A 414 15.57 -21.57 23.33
N ASP A 415 16.36 -22.64 23.24
CA ASP A 415 15.84 -23.98 22.97
C ASP A 415 16.49 -24.97 23.96
N VAL A 416 15.79 -25.22 25.08
CA VAL A 416 15.91 -26.44 25.91
C VAL A 416 14.53 -26.72 26.53
N PRO A 417 13.99 -27.96 26.51
CA PRO A 417 12.56 -28.24 26.73
C PRO A 417 12.23 -28.78 28.13
N ILE A 418 11.17 -28.28 28.79
CA ILE A 418 10.46 -28.97 29.92
C ILE A 418 8.94 -28.59 29.89
N PRO A 419 8.00 -29.53 30.18
CA PRO A 419 6.59 -29.42 29.83
C PRO A 419 5.70 -28.79 30.91
N GLY A 420 4.63 -28.12 30.47
CA GLY A 420 3.43 -27.82 31.26
C GLY A 420 3.27 -26.35 31.67
N THR A 421 2.58 -25.57 30.85
CA THR A 421 1.37 -24.78 31.20
C THR A 421 1.00 -23.86 30.03
N THR A 422 -0.31 -23.78 29.80
CA THR A 422 -1.01 -23.07 28.72
C THR A 422 -0.76 -21.56 28.70
N LYS A 423 -0.55 -20.97 27.50
CA LYS A 423 -1.03 -19.63 27.11
C LYS A 423 -0.99 -19.42 25.59
N GLN A 424 -2.12 -19.00 25.05
CA GLN A 424 -2.37 -18.64 23.65
C GLN A 424 -1.65 -17.35 23.23
N GLY A 425 -1.28 -17.29 21.94
CA GLY A 425 -1.51 -16.13 21.09
C GLY A 425 -0.39 -15.10 20.95
N LYS A 426 0.53 -15.31 19.99
CA LYS A 426 1.17 -14.22 19.22
C LYS A 426 1.31 -14.64 17.76
N SER A 427 0.77 -13.80 16.88
CA SER A 427 0.62 -13.95 15.43
C SER A 427 1.95 -14.14 14.74
N LYS A 428 2.12 -15.31 14.11
CA LYS A 428 3.25 -15.61 13.23
C LYS A 428 3.16 -14.75 11.96
N GLU A 429 4.25 -14.06 11.65
CA GLU A 429 4.53 -13.60 10.29
C GLU A 429 4.49 -14.81 9.35
N LEU A 430 3.71 -14.68 8.28
CA LEU A 430 3.31 -15.80 7.44
C LEU A 430 4.38 -15.99 6.35
N VAL A 431 5.45 -16.71 6.68
CA VAL A 431 6.50 -17.07 5.73
C VAL A 431 5.98 -18.16 4.80
N ILE A 432 6.01 -17.89 3.49
CA ILE A 432 5.62 -18.83 2.43
C ILE A 432 6.91 -19.40 1.82
N GLU A 433 7.16 -20.70 2.02
CA GLU A 433 8.32 -21.40 1.44
C GLU A 433 7.85 -22.46 0.45
N GLU A 434 8.37 -22.40 -0.78
CA GLU A 434 8.16 -23.44 -1.79
C GLU A 434 9.07 -24.64 -1.50
N LEU A 435 8.49 -25.83 -1.40
CA LEU A 435 9.18 -27.09 -1.13
C LEU A 435 8.79 -28.11 -2.20
N TRP A 436 9.63 -29.11 -2.44
CA TRP A 436 9.30 -30.23 -3.32
C TRP A 436 9.59 -31.55 -2.62
N LYS A 437 8.93 -32.61 -3.12
CA LYS A 437 9.24 -34.00 -2.75
C LYS A 437 9.32 -34.89 -3.99
N PRO A 438 10.09 -35.99 -3.93
CA PRO A 438 10.12 -36.98 -5.00
C PRO A 438 8.73 -37.56 -5.30
N SER A 439 8.35 -37.68 -6.58
CA SER A 439 7.08 -38.29 -6.97
C SER A 439 7.13 -38.97 -8.33
N GLY A 440 6.14 -39.82 -8.62
CA GLY A 440 5.99 -40.46 -9.94
C GLY A 440 7.13 -41.40 -10.32
N GLY A 441 7.50 -41.41 -11.61
CA GLY A 441 8.53 -42.29 -12.17
C GLY A 441 9.98 -41.87 -11.87
N ALA A 442 10.19 -40.70 -11.25
CA ALA A 442 11.51 -40.18 -10.90
C ALA A 442 11.95 -40.54 -9.46
N VAL A 443 11.12 -41.23 -8.68
CA VAL A 443 11.41 -41.56 -7.27
C VAL A 443 12.70 -42.38 -7.11
N SER A 444 12.91 -43.39 -7.96
CA SER A 444 14.11 -44.24 -7.90
C SER A 444 15.40 -43.47 -8.18
N PHE A 445 15.34 -42.44 -9.03
CA PHE A 445 16.48 -41.55 -9.29
C PHE A 445 16.80 -40.70 -8.06
N TRP A 446 15.79 -40.11 -7.42
CA TRP A 446 15.98 -39.31 -6.22
C TRP A 446 16.50 -40.14 -5.04
N GLU A 447 16.05 -41.40 -4.91
CA GLU A 447 16.59 -42.35 -3.93
C GLU A 447 18.07 -42.66 -4.19
N ALA A 448 18.48 -42.84 -5.45
CA ALA A 448 19.88 -43.04 -5.83
C ALA A 448 20.75 -41.78 -5.55
N CYS A 449 20.15 -40.59 -5.60
CA CYS A 449 20.74 -39.33 -5.15
C CYS A 449 20.78 -39.16 -3.62
N GLY A 450 20.23 -40.09 -2.83
CA GLY A 450 20.17 -40.02 -1.37
C GLY A 450 19.05 -39.15 -0.81
N VAL A 451 18.03 -38.83 -1.62
CA VAL A 451 16.84 -38.08 -1.20
C VAL A 451 15.72 -39.07 -0.89
N ASP A 452 15.30 -39.13 0.38
CA ASP A 452 14.19 -39.98 0.79
C ASP A 452 12.83 -39.45 0.29
N LYS A 453 11.90 -40.36 -0.01
CA LYS A 453 10.57 -40.09 -0.57
C LYS A 453 9.72 -39.14 0.30
N ALA A 454 9.95 -39.09 1.61
CA ALA A 454 9.23 -38.22 2.53
C ALA A 454 9.91 -36.85 2.75
N SER A 455 11.10 -36.64 2.19
CA SER A 455 11.89 -35.42 2.40
C SER A 455 11.30 -34.24 1.65
N LEU A 456 11.14 -33.11 2.35
CA LEU A 456 10.74 -31.83 1.75
C LEU A 456 11.98 -30.95 1.59
N LEU A 457 12.30 -30.62 0.34
CA LEU A 457 13.52 -29.91 -0.01
C LEU A 457 13.21 -28.57 -0.69
N PRO A 458 14.10 -27.57 -0.58
CA PRO A 458 13.93 -26.29 -1.26
C PRO A 458 14.19 -26.42 -2.78
N PRO A 459 13.72 -25.47 -3.61
CA PRO A 459 13.82 -25.57 -5.07
C PRO A 459 15.28 -25.59 -5.57
N SER A 460 16.19 -24.95 -4.83
CA SER A 460 17.63 -24.96 -5.10
C SER A 460 18.24 -26.36 -5.02
N ALA A 461 17.68 -27.24 -4.19
CA ALA A 461 18.19 -28.60 -3.99
C ALA A 461 18.06 -29.48 -5.23
N ILE A 462 17.07 -29.25 -6.12
CA ILE A 462 16.86 -30.04 -7.36
C ILE A 462 18.10 -29.97 -8.25
N LYS A 463 18.62 -28.75 -8.47
CA LYS A 463 19.77 -28.54 -9.35
C LYS A 463 21.03 -29.09 -8.70
N THR A 464 21.26 -28.80 -7.41
CA THR A 464 22.44 -29.25 -6.68
C THR A 464 22.54 -30.78 -6.66
N THR A 465 21.46 -31.48 -6.31
CA THR A 465 21.45 -32.95 -6.24
C THR A 465 21.57 -33.61 -7.62
N ALA A 466 20.95 -33.06 -8.66
CA ALA A 466 21.12 -33.55 -10.03
C ALA A 466 22.56 -33.35 -10.53
N ASP A 467 23.17 -32.20 -10.23
CA ASP A 467 24.55 -31.90 -10.61
C ASP A 467 25.55 -32.82 -9.90
N GLU A 468 25.33 -33.12 -8.61
CA GLU A 468 26.11 -34.08 -7.82
C GLU A 468 26.01 -35.50 -8.36
N TYR A 469 24.80 -35.95 -8.74
CA TYR A 469 24.61 -37.26 -9.35
C TYR A 469 25.33 -37.38 -10.70
N ILE A 470 25.19 -36.37 -11.57
CA ILE A 470 25.87 -36.34 -12.87
C ILE A 470 27.39 -36.40 -12.71
N ALA A 471 27.94 -35.70 -11.70
CA ALA A 471 29.36 -35.74 -11.39
C ALA A 471 29.79 -37.12 -10.86
N LYS A 472 29.02 -37.71 -9.93
CA LYS A 472 29.30 -39.01 -9.31
C LYS A 472 29.28 -40.16 -10.32
N HIS A 473 28.36 -40.12 -11.28
CA HIS A 473 28.21 -41.15 -12.32
C HIS A 473 28.98 -40.82 -13.61
N SER A 474 29.75 -39.72 -13.64
CA SER A 474 30.54 -39.27 -14.79
C SER A 474 29.73 -39.18 -16.09
N LEU A 475 28.48 -38.69 -15.98
CA LEU A 475 27.52 -38.63 -17.08
C LEU A 475 27.65 -37.38 -17.96
N SER A 476 28.64 -36.53 -17.72
CA SER A 476 28.92 -35.38 -18.59
C SER A 476 29.71 -35.80 -19.83
N ASP A 477 29.28 -35.37 -21.02
CA ASP A 477 30.04 -35.64 -22.25
C ASP A 477 31.41 -34.91 -22.24
N PRO A 478 32.54 -35.63 -22.39
CA PRO A 478 33.88 -35.02 -22.44
C PRO A 478 34.08 -34.00 -23.57
N ARG A 479 33.30 -34.09 -24.66
CA ARG A 479 33.40 -33.20 -25.82
C ARG A 479 32.51 -31.97 -25.69
N ASN A 480 31.47 -32.04 -24.85
CA ASN A 480 30.51 -30.95 -24.65
C ASN A 480 29.87 -31.02 -23.26
N SER A 481 30.35 -30.20 -22.32
CA SER A 481 29.84 -30.14 -20.94
C SER A 481 28.39 -29.71 -20.79
N ARG A 482 27.75 -29.21 -21.87
CA ARG A 482 26.32 -28.89 -21.91
C ARG A 482 25.42 -30.11 -22.14
N MET A 483 26.00 -31.24 -22.53
CA MET A 483 25.30 -32.49 -22.81
C MET A 483 25.53 -33.50 -21.69
N VAL A 484 24.46 -34.17 -21.27
CA VAL A 484 24.46 -35.20 -20.23
C VAL A 484 24.02 -36.52 -20.86
N LEU A 485 24.86 -37.55 -20.72
CA LEU A 485 24.57 -38.92 -21.12
C LEU A 485 23.51 -39.51 -20.18
N LEU A 486 22.45 -40.08 -20.75
CA LEU A 486 21.35 -40.65 -19.99
C LEU A 486 21.67 -42.10 -19.61
N ASP A 487 21.76 -42.38 -18.32
CA ASP A 487 21.75 -43.74 -17.80
C ASP A 487 20.31 -44.23 -17.60
N GLU A 488 20.14 -45.50 -17.19
CA GLU A 488 18.80 -46.09 -17.06
C GLU A 488 17.94 -45.41 -15.99
N GLU A 489 18.56 -44.84 -14.94
CA GLU A 489 17.87 -44.18 -13.83
C GLU A 489 17.46 -42.74 -14.19
N LEU A 490 18.40 -41.95 -14.71
CA LEU A 490 18.15 -40.58 -15.17
C LEU A 490 17.21 -40.59 -16.38
N GLY A 491 17.41 -41.51 -17.33
CA GLY A 491 16.55 -41.69 -18.50
C GLY A 491 15.09 -41.92 -18.10
N ARG A 492 14.85 -42.80 -17.12
CA ARG A 492 13.52 -43.06 -16.56
C ARG A 492 12.94 -41.82 -15.88
N ALA A 493 13.74 -41.08 -15.12
CA ALA A 493 13.32 -39.86 -14.43
C ALA A 493 12.94 -38.71 -15.38
N VAL A 494 13.60 -38.60 -16.54
CA VAL A 494 13.28 -37.60 -17.58
C VAL A 494 12.25 -38.09 -18.60
N GLY A 495 11.65 -39.26 -18.41
CA GLY A 495 10.57 -39.79 -19.24
C GLY A 495 11.01 -40.48 -20.54
N VAL A 496 12.29 -40.81 -20.69
CA VAL A 496 12.83 -41.59 -21.80
C VAL A 496 12.75 -43.08 -21.45
N LYS A 497 11.91 -43.83 -22.18
CA LYS A 497 11.76 -45.29 -21.98
C LYS A 497 12.93 -46.00 -22.67
N LYS A 498 13.88 -46.49 -21.87
CA LYS A 498 15.12 -47.20 -22.30
C LYS A 498 16.02 -46.32 -23.19
N PRO A 499 16.90 -45.50 -22.60
CA PRO A 499 17.82 -44.69 -23.39
C PRO A 499 18.72 -45.59 -24.25
N ALA A 500 18.91 -45.23 -25.52
CA ALA A 500 19.86 -45.94 -26.38
C ALA A 500 21.29 -45.69 -25.89
N PRO A 501 22.25 -46.61 -26.10
CA PRO A 501 23.64 -46.39 -25.73
C PRO A 501 24.19 -45.13 -26.42
N GLY A 502 24.56 -44.11 -25.62
CA GLY A 502 25.05 -42.82 -26.12
C GLY A 502 23.99 -41.73 -26.29
N GLU A 503 22.74 -41.96 -25.87
CA GLU A 503 21.71 -40.93 -25.86
C GLU A 503 22.08 -39.82 -24.85
N SER A 504 22.08 -38.58 -25.33
CA SER A 504 22.43 -37.40 -24.53
C SER A 504 21.37 -36.33 -24.63
N LEU A 505 21.17 -35.60 -23.53
CA LEU A 505 20.22 -34.51 -23.43
C LEU A 505 20.94 -33.25 -22.93
N ALA A 506 20.48 -32.08 -23.36
CA ALA A 506 21.00 -30.82 -22.84
C ALA A 506 20.73 -30.72 -21.33
N ARG A 507 21.71 -30.27 -20.55
CA ARG A 507 21.63 -30.18 -19.08
C ARG A 507 20.39 -29.39 -18.61
N ASP A 508 20.06 -28.30 -19.29
CA ASP A 508 18.88 -27.48 -18.97
C ASP A 508 17.57 -28.23 -19.20
N GLU A 509 17.51 -29.08 -20.24
CA GLU A 509 16.33 -29.90 -20.54
C GLU A 509 16.20 -31.07 -19.53
N VAL A 510 17.31 -31.64 -19.06
CA VAL A 510 17.33 -32.62 -17.96
C VAL A 510 16.74 -31.99 -16.70
N ILE A 511 17.24 -30.83 -16.28
CA ILE A 511 16.76 -30.13 -15.08
C ILE A 511 15.28 -29.77 -15.21
N LYS A 512 14.85 -29.29 -16.39
CA LYS A 512 13.46 -28.95 -16.66
C LYS A 512 12.52 -30.16 -16.52
N ARG A 513 12.92 -31.33 -17.04
CA ARG A 513 12.13 -32.56 -16.94
C ARG A 513 12.12 -33.14 -15.53
N LEU A 514 13.24 -33.10 -14.81
CA LEU A 514 13.31 -33.46 -13.39
C LEU A 514 12.40 -32.56 -12.53
N ARG A 515 12.36 -31.25 -12.82
CA ARG A 515 11.47 -30.29 -12.16
C ARG A 515 9.98 -30.58 -12.40
N ALA A 516 9.64 -31.14 -13.56
CA ALA A 516 8.27 -31.55 -13.89
C ALA A 516 7.88 -32.89 -13.24
N GLY A 517 8.85 -33.72 -12.85
CA GLY A 517 8.64 -35.02 -12.22
C GLY A 517 8.45 -34.99 -10.70
N VAL A 518 8.63 -33.84 -10.04
CA VAL A 518 8.50 -33.68 -8.58
C VAL A 518 7.15 -33.12 -8.18
N SER A 519 6.70 -33.46 -6.96
CA SER A 519 5.48 -32.91 -6.38
C SER A 519 5.81 -31.65 -5.58
N TRP A 520 5.19 -30.55 -5.95
CA TRP A 520 5.39 -29.25 -5.31
C TRP A 520 4.48 -29.09 -4.10
N HIS A 521 5.03 -28.46 -3.07
CA HIS A 521 4.41 -28.18 -1.79
C HIS A 521 4.70 -26.74 -1.38
N VAL A 522 3.79 -26.16 -0.62
CA VAL A 522 3.96 -24.81 -0.08
C VAL A 522 3.80 -24.89 1.43
N SER A 523 4.83 -24.48 2.17
CA SER A 523 4.75 -24.29 3.62
C SER A 523 4.29 -22.88 3.90
N VAL A 524 3.18 -22.73 4.62
CA VAL A 524 2.64 -21.45 5.06
C VAL A 524 2.66 -21.41 6.58
N GLY A 525 3.58 -20.65 7.17
CA GLY A 525 3.70 -20.55 8.63
C GLY A 525 4.00 -21.89 9.34
N GLY A 526 4.64 -22.83 8.63
CA GLY A 526 4.95 -24.19 9.10
C GLY A 526 3.90 -25.25 8.73
N VAL A 527 2.82 -24.89 8.03
CA VAL A 527 1.81 -25.83 7.55
C VAL A 527 2.01 -26.12 6.07
N ILE A 528 2.34 -27.36 5.74
CA ILE A 528 2.62 -27.82 4.37
C ILE A 528 1.30 -28.13 3.64
N ARG A 529 1.08 -27.52 2.48
CA ARG A 529 -0.07 -27.76 1.59
C ARG A 529 0.38 -28.26 0.21
N TRP A 530 -0.50 -28.96 -0.50
CA TRP A 530 -0.23 -29.49 -1.85
C TRP A 530 -0.40 -28.41 -2.92
N ALA A 531 0.55 -28.27 -3.85
CA ALA A 531 0.59 -27.12 -4.77
C ALA A 531 -0.35 -27.18 -6.00
N ASN A 532 -1.05 -28.30 -6.26
CA ASN A 532 -2.00 -28.39 -7.41
C ASN A 532 -3.26 -27.52 -7.28
N ASP A 533 -3.48 -26.82 -6.16
CA ASP A 533 -4.56 -25.83 -6.03
C ASP A 533 -4.20 -24.43 -6.59
N LEU A 534 -3.08 -24.31 -7.31
CA LEU A 534 -2.68 -23.10 -8.04
C LEU A 534 -2.71 -23.34 -9.55
N PRO A 535 -3.24 -22.39 -10.36
CA PRO A 535 -3.36 -22.56 -11.81
C PRO A 535 -1.98 -22.68 -12.49
N PRO A 536 -1.89 -23.43 -13.60
CA PRO A 536 -0.62 -23.67 -14.28
C PRO A 536 -0.04 -22.37 -14.85
N ARG A 537 1.25 -22.12 -14.57
CA ARG A 537 2.00 -20.99 -15.15
C ARG A 537 2.31 -21.29 -16.62
N HIS A 538 1.82 -20.45 -17.54
CA HIS A 538 2.32 -20.42 -18.91
C HIS A 538 3.78 -19.93 -18.95
N PRO A 539 4.64 -20.48 -19.82
CA PRO A 539 6.01 -20.00 -19.98
C PRO A 539 6.04 -18.61 -20.64
N PRO A 540 7.08 -17.79 -20.38
CA PRO A 540 7.23 -16.48 -21.01
C PRO A 540 7.40 -16.62 -22.52
N ALA A 541 6.60 -15.86 -23.27
CA ALA A 541 6.73 -15.75 -24.72
C ALA A 541 8.05 -15.07 -25.08
N PHE A 542 8.97 -15.82 -25.68
CA PHE A 542 10.10 -15.25 -26.42
C PHE A 542 9.60 -14.80 -27.78
N THR A 543 9.57 -13.50 -28.03
CA THR A 543 9.44 -12.92 -29.36
C THR A 543 10.76 -13.11 -30.14
N PRO A 544 10.75 -13.68 -31.36
CA PRO A 544 11.93 -13.69 -32.21
C PRO A 544 12.04 -12.35 -32.96
N SER A 545 13.14 -11.64 -32.70
CA SER A 545 13.60 -10.53 -33.52
C SER A 545 14.08 -11.08 -34.87
N TYR A 546 13.34 -10.82 -35.95
CA TYR A 546 13.84 -11.02 -37.31
C TYR A 546 14.66 -9.79 -37.72
N THR A 547 15.97 -9.96 -37.83
CA THR A 547 16.85 -9.03 -38.55
C THR A 547 16.89 -9.50 -40.00
N VAL A 548 16.49 -8.62 -40.91
CA VAL A 548 16.55 -8.80 -42.36
C VAL A 548 17.99 -8.57 -42.82
N PHE A 549 18.55 -9.54 -43.54
CA PHE A 549 19.42 -9.36 -44.69
C PHE A 549 19.10 -10.43 -45.73
#